data_AF-A0A917MMB1-F1
#
_entry.id   AF-A0A917MMB1-F1
#
_cell.length_a   1.000
_cell.length_b   1.000
_cell.length_c   1.000
_cell.angle_alpha   90.00
_cell.angle_beta   90.00
_cell.angle_gamma   90.00
#
_symmetry.space_group_name_H-M   'P 1'
#
loop_
_entity.id
_entity.type
_entity.pdbx_description
1 polymer ?
#
loop_
_entity_poly.entity_id
_entity_poly.type
_entity_poly.pdbx_seq_one_letter_code
_entity_poly.pdbx_strand_id
1 'polypeptide(L)'
;MTENSQDALEYINHMASTRGYVLDYHKVMAKQDFPVLQAANGLVSAAYLDQRTLDRKTKELIFIVSLTVMRASKGHIQSHIRVALDLGLTPREILEAIEIALPEAGVVAFQTGFDAWREVVEADGIEPTVKAHEGGSGA
;
A
#
# COMPACT_ATOMS: atom_id res chain seq x y z
N MET A 1 -34.42 18.38 -2.34
CA MET A 1 -33.28 17.45 -2.30
C MET A 1 -33.78 16.21 -1.58
N THR A 2 -33.59 15.02 -2.13
CA THR A 2 -33.92 13.75 -1.44
C THR A 2 -33.07 13.63 -0.18
N GLU A 3 -33.58 13.04 0.90
CA GLU A 3 -32.83 12.83 2.18
C GLU A 3 -31.45 12.21 1.93
N ASN A 4 -31.36 11.24 1.01
CA ASN A 4 -30.11 10.60 0.60
C ASN A 4 -29.01 11.57 0.09
N SER A 5 -29.38 12.73 -0.45
CA SER A 5 -28.43 13.73 -0.96
C SER A 5 -27.85 14.62 0.13
N GLN A 6 -28.55 14.80 1.25
CA GLN A 6 -28.07 15.59 2.37
C GLN A 6 -27.09 14.77 3.22
N ASP A 7 -27.42 13.50 3.50
CA ASP A 7 -26.53 12.57 4.21
C ASP A 7 -25.19 12.40 3.48
N ALA A 8 -25.22 12.26 2.15
CA ALA A 8 -24.03 12.15 1.32
C ALA A 8 -23.13 13.40 1.39
N LEU A 9 -23.73 14.60 1.45
CA LEU A 9 -22.97 15.85 1.59
C LEU A 9 -22.34 15.97 2.98
N GLU A 10 -23.10 15.67 4.03
CA GLU A 10 -22.60 15.67 5.41
C GLU A 10 -21.44 14.68 5.57
N TYR A 11 -21.54 13.49 4.97
CA TYR A 11 -20.49 12.48 4.97
C TYR A 11 -19.20 12.98 4.29
N ILE A 12 -19.32 13.65 3.14
CA ILE A 12 -18.17 14.22 2.43
C ILE A 12 -17.53 15.36 3.22
N ASN A 13 -18.33 16.22 3.83
CA ASN A 13 -17.83 17.29 4.69
C ASN A 13 -17.08 16.73 5.92
N HIS A 14 -17.62 15.69 6.55
CA HIS A 14 -16.96 15.00 7.64
C HIS A 14 -15.63 14.35 7.21
N MET A 15 -15.59 13.74 6.01
CA MET A 15 -14.35 13.19 5.47
C MET A 15 -13.28 14.28 5.27
N ALA A 16 -13.67 15.42 4.71
CA ALA A 16 -12.77 16.56 4.51
C ALA A 16 -12.20 17.08 5.83
N SER A 17 -13.04 17.26 6.85
CA SER A 17 -12.62 17.80 8.14
C SER A 17 -11.74 16.85 8.94
N THR A 18 -12.00 15.55 8.87
CA THR A 18 -11.25 14.54 9.65
C THR A 18 -9.94 14.12 8.99
N ARG A 19 -9.87 14.12 7.65
CA ARG A 19 -8.69 13.62 6.90
C ARG A 19 -7.86 14.73 6.27
N GLY A 20 -8.41 15.93 6.15
CA GLY A 20 -7.80 17.05 5.43
C GLY A 20 -7.92 16.96 3.90
N TYR A 21 -8.57 15.92 3.36
CA TYR A 21 -8.76 15.76 1.91
C TYR A 21 -9.98 14.91 1.57
N VAL A 22 -10.49 15.10 0.35
CA VAL A 22 -11.51 14.26 -0.30
C VAL A 22 -11.12 14.08 -1.75
N LEU A 23 -10.84 12.83 -2.15
CA LEU A 23 -10.55 12.51 -3.56
C LEU A 23 -11.81 12.63 -4.42
N ASP A 24 -11.64 12.93 -5.71
CA ASP A 24 -12.75 13.19 -6.62
C ASP A 24 -13.73 12.02 -6.73
N TYR A 25 -13.24 10.78 -6.70
CA TYR A 25 -14.11 9.62 -6.75
C TYR A 25 -15.05 9.56 -5.53
N HIS A 26 -14.65 10.02 -4.34
CA HIS A 26 -15.55 10.04 -3.18
C HIS A 26 -16.73 10.99 -3.44
N LYS A 27 -16.47 12.17 -4.02
CA LYS A 27 -17.51 13.17 -4.33
C LYS A 27 -18.51 12.61 -5.35
N VAL A 28 -17.99 11.94 -6.38
CA VAL A 28 -18.83 11.32 -7.41
C VAL A 28 -19.62 10.16 -6.84
N MET A 29 -18.98 9.23 -6.14
CA MET A 29 -19.63 8.07 -5.53
C MET A 29 -20.66 8.47 -4.47
N ALA A 30 -20.42 9.51 -3.68
CA ALA A 30 -21.39 10.00 -2.70
C ALA A 30 -22.72 10.38 -3.36
N LYS A 31 -22.67 10.89 -4.60
CA LYS A 31 -23.87 11.25 -5.36
C LYS A 31 -24.46 10.06 -6.13
N GLN A 32 -23.63 9.18 -6.67
CA GLN A 32 -24.06 8.11 -7.58
C GLN A 32 -24.40 6.80 -6.88
N ASP A 33 -23.62 6.42 -5.86
CA ASP A 33 -23.76 5.17 -5.11
C ASP A 33 -23.20 5.33 -3.69
N PHE A 34 -23.99 5.98 -2.84
CA PHE A 34 -23.59 6.30 -1.47
C PHE A 34 -23.38 5.05 -0.59
N PRO A 35 -24.23 4.01 -0.64
CA PRO A 35 -24.00 2.79 0.15
C PRO A 35 -22.67 2.11 -0.17
N VAL A 36 -22.27 2.03 -1.45
CA VAL A 36 -20.98 1.45 -1.83
C VAL A 36 -19.82 2.33 -1.37
N LEU A 37 -19.95 3.67 -1.46
CA LEU A 37 -18.94 4.57 -0.90
C LEU A 37 -18.72 4.33 0.60
N GLN A 38 -19.81 4.21 1.38
CA GLN A 38 -19.74 3.98 2.82
C GLN A 38 -19.04 2.65 3.13
N ALA A 39 -19.39 1.58 2.41
CA ALA A 39 -18.76 0.26 2.59
C ALA A 39 -17.27 0.28 2.25
N ALA A 40 -16.90 0.83 1.08
CA ALA A 40 -15.52 0.94 0.65
C ALA A 40 -14.69 1.79 1.63
N ASN A 41 -15.25 2.91 2.09
CA ASN A 41 -14.58 3.77 3.05
C ASN A 41 -14.45 3.13 4.43
N GLY A 42 -15.42 2.32 4.85
CA GLY A 42 -15.35 1.53 6.08
C GLY A 42 -14.18 0.55 6.07
N LEU A 43 -13.95 -0.13 4.94
CA LEU A 43 -12.79 -1.01 4.76
C LEU A 43 -11.47 -0.22 4.86
N VAL A 44 -11.37 0.91 4.16
CA VAL A 44 -10.18 1.76 4.20
C VAL A 44 -9.91 2.28 5.62
N SER A 45 -10.95 2.66 6.36
CA SER A 45 -10.80 3.07 7.76
C SER A 45 -10.25 1.92 8.63
N ALA A 46 -10.88 0.75 8.57
CA ALA A 46 -10.52 -0.39 9.41
C ALA A 46 -9.12 -0.98 9.11
N ALA A 47 -8.69 -0.92 7.84
CA ALA A 47 -7.40 -1.46 7.41
C ALA A 47 -6.27 -0.44 7.58
N TYR A 48 -6.53 0.82 7.23
CA TYR A 48 -5.49 1.84 7.05
C TYR A 48 -5.66 3.03 7.99
N LEU A 49 -6.83 3.68 8.04
CA LEU A 49 -6.93 4.97 8.74
C LEU A 49 -6.91 4.85 10.27
N ASP A 50 -7.66 3.89 10.81
CA ASP A 50 -7.85 3.74 12.25
C ASP A 50 -6.60 3.18 12.91
N GLN A 51 -6.22 3.71 14.07
CA GLN A 51 -5.13 3.14 14.84
C GLN A 51 -5.50 1.73 15.31
N ARG A 52 -4.62 0.76 15.01
CA ARG A 52 -4.74 -0.63 15.46
C ARG A 52 -3.39 -1.07 16.01
N THR A 53 -2.99 -2.32 15.79
CA THR A 53 -1.67 -2.83 16.22
C THR A 53 -0.53 -2.11 15.51
N LEU A 54 -0.65 -1.88 14.19
CA LEU A 54 0.32 -1.08 13.43
C LEU A 54 -0.03 0.40 13.57
N ASP A 55 0.97 1.20 13.90
CA ASP A 55 0.85 2.65 13.96
C ASP A 55 0.77 3.29 12.57
N ARG A 56 0.32 4.55 12.56
CA ARG A 56 0.10 5.25 11.29
C ARG A 56 1.40 5.48 10.52
N LYS A 57 2.52 5.73 11.22
CA LYS A 57 3.84 5.87 10.61
C LYS A 57 4.26 4.61 9.86
N THR A 58 4.18 3.45 10.52
CA THR A 58 4.51 2.14 9.91
C THR A 58 3.61 1.86 8.70
N LYS A 59 2.32 2.16 8.81
CA LYS A 59 1.38 2.00 7.69
C LYS A 59 1.77 2.86 6.49
N GLU A 60 2.16 4.12 6.67
CA GLU A 60 2.60 4.95 5.54
C GLU A 60 3.87 4.40 4.89
N LEU A 61 4.85 3.92 5.67
CA LEU A 61 6.05 3.28 5.11
C LEU A 61 5.70 2.06 4.26
N ILE A 62 4.80 1.19 4.75
CA ILE A 62 4.30 0.03 3.98
C ILE A 62 3.62 0.47 2.68
N PHE A 63 2.77 1.51 2.73
CA PHE A 63 2.12 2.05 1.53
C PHE A 63 3.14 2.60 0.53
N ILE A 64 4.14 3.36 1.00
CA ILE A 64 5.19 3.91 0.13
C ILE A 64 5.98 2.78 -0.54
N VAL A 65 6.39 1.75 0.20
CA VAL A 65 7.11 0.57 -0.36
C VAL A 65 6.23 -0.15 -1.38
N SER A 66 4.98 -0.46 -1.01
CA SER A 66 4.02 -1.18 -1.87
C SER A 66 3.76 -0.43 -3.18
N LEU A 67 3.46 0.88 -3.10
CA LEU A 67 3.27 1.71 -4.28
C LEU A 67 4.53 1.81 -5.16
N THR A 68 5.71 1.81 -4.54
CA THR A 68 6.99 1.79 -5.26
C THR A 68 7.17 0.48 -6.04
N VAL A 69 6.99 -0.67 -5.38
CA VAL A 69 7.10 -2.00 -6.01
C VAL A 69 6.05 -2.20 -7.11
N MET A 70 4.82 -1.73 -6.90
CA MET A 70 3.74 -1.76 -7.90
C MET A 70 3.93 -0.77 -9.06
N ARG A 71 4.98 0.06 -9.02
CA ARG A 71 5.25 1.10 -10.03
C ARG A 71 4.10 2.09 -10.19
N ALA A 72 3.50 2.49 -9.07
CA ALA A 72 2.45 3.50 -9.04
C ALA A 72 2.94 4.85 -9.60
N SER A 73 2.00 5.72 -9.96
CA SER A 73 2.35 7.05 -10.46
C SER A 73 3.12 7.85 -9.41
N LYS A 74 4.06 8.68 -9.88
CA LYS A 74 4.86 9.55 -9.01
C LYS A 74 3.99 10.41 -8.08
N GLY A 75 2.88 10.94 -8.58
CA GLY A 75 1.95 11.76 -7.78
C GLY A 75 1.33 10.99 -6.62
N HIS A 76 1.00 9.71 -6.82
CA HIS A 76 0.41 8.85 -5.80
C HIS A 76 1.43 8.49 -4.70
N ILE A 77 2.67 8.18 -5.08
CA ILE A 77 3.74 7.95 -4.09
C ILE A 77 4.01 9.24 -3.30
N GLN A 78 4.08 10.38 -3.98
CA GLN A 78 4.29 11.67 -3.34
C GLN A 78 3.20 12.05 -2.34
N SER A 79 1.94 11.66 -2.54
CA SER A 79 0.89 11.95 -1.55
C SER A 79 1.14 11.22 -0.23
N HIS A 80 1.54 9.95 -0.27
CA HIS A 80 1.88 9.20 0.94
C HIS A 80 3.15 9.70 1.62
N ILE A 81 4.17 10.12 0.84
CA ILE A 81 5.38 10.76 1.40
C ILE A 81 5.01 12.03 2.18
N ARG A 82 4.09 12.86 1.69
CA ARG A 82 3.66 14.07 2.42
C ARG A 82 2.96 13.71 3.73
N VAL A 83 2.04 12.74 3.71
CA VAL A 83 1.37 12.27 4.93
C VAL A 83 2.37 11.69 5.93
N ALA A 84 3.34 10.91 5.47
CA ALA A 84 4.42 10.38 6.30
C ALA A 84 5.22 11.48 7.00
N LEU A 85 5.60 12.53 6.25
CA LEU A 85 6.32 13.70 6.80
C LEU A 85 5.46 14.46 7.82
N ASP A 86 4.16 14.66 7.55
CA ASP A 86 3.22 15.33 8.46
C ASP A 86 3.04 14.56 9.78
N LEU A 87 3.16 13.22 9.74
CA LEU A 87 3.18 12.37 10.92
C LEU A 87 4.51 12.41 11.68
N GLY A 88 5.55 13.03 11.11
CA GLY A 88 6.88 13.15 11.69
C GLY A 88 7.79 11.95 11.40
N LEU A 89 7.62 11.28 10.27
CA LEU A 89 8.70 10.46 9.69
C LEU A 89 9.76 11.39 9.07
N THR A 90 11.01 10.97 9.13
CA THR A 90 12.12 11.68 8.54
C THR A 90 12.28 11.33 7.05
N PRO A 91 12.88 12.22 6.23
CA PRO A 91 13.23 11.89 4.86
C PRO A 91 14.12 10.64 4.74
N ARG A 92 14.95 10.36 5.76
CA ARG A 92 15.82 9.19 5.79
C ARG A 92 15.04 7.89 5.97
N GLU A 93 14.12 7.82 6.93
CA GLU A 93 13.27 6.63 7.14
C GLU A 93 12.47 6.30 5.88
N ILE A 94 11.95 7.32 5.19
CA ILE A 94 11.22 7.15 3.94
C ILE A 94 12.14 6.62 2.82
N LEU A 95 13.37 7.14 2.72
CA LEU A 95 14.34 6.66 1.75
C LEU A 95 14.74 5.20 2.02
N GLU A 96 15.03 4.84 3.26
CA GLU A 96 15.36 3.46 3.66
C GLU A 96 14.21 2.50 3.35
N ALA A 97 12.96 2.92 3.53
CA ALA A 97 11.80 2.12 3.11
C ALA A 97 11.74 1.94 1.58
N ILE A 98 12.04 2.98 0.79
CA ILE A 98 12.11 2.88 -0.68
C ILE A 98 13.26 1.97 -1.12
N GLU A 99 14.41 1.98 -0.43
CA GLU A 99 15.56 1.12 -0.74
C GLU A 99 15.21 -0.39 -0.64
N ILE A 100 14.27 -0.77 0.23
CA ILE A 100 13.73 -2.15 0.33
C ILE A 100 13.05 -2.59 -0.99
N ALA A 101 12.58 -1.66 -1.83
CA ALA A 101 12.02 -2.01 -3.12
C ALA A 101 13.05 -2.63 -4.09
N LEU A 102 14.36 -2.42 -3.88
CA LEU A 102 15.41 -3.03 -4.71
C LEU A 102 15.38 -4.56 -4.65
N PRO A 103 15.48 -5.22 -3.47
CA PRO A 103 15.32 -6.67 -3.41
C PRO A 103 13.91 -7.13 -3.77
N GLU A 104 12.86 -6.48 -3.28
CA GLU A 104 11.46 -6.91 -3.50
C GLU A 104 11.05 -6.88 -4.99
N ALA A 105 11.41 -5.84 -5.73
CA ALA A 105 11.07 -5.75 -7.16
C ALA A 105 12.17 -6.31 -8.08
N GLY A 106 13.43 -6.32 -7.63
CA GLY A 106 14.58 -6.72 -8.43
C GLY A 106 14.99 -8.18 -8.24
N VAL A 107 15.22 -8.61 -6.98
CA VAL A 107 15.65 -9.99 -6.69
C VAL A 107 14.52 -10.98 -6.99
N VAL A 108 13.27 -10.64 -6.67
CA VAL A 108 12.12 -11.50 -7.03
C VAL A 108 12.04 -11.70 -8.54
N ALA A 109 12.19 -10.63 -9.33
CA ALA A 109 12.20 -10.72 -10.79
C ALA A 109 13.37 -11.58 -11.31
N PHE A 110 14.55 -11.45 -10.69
CA PHE A 110 15.70 -12.32 -11.00
C PHE A 110 15.41 -13.78 -10.65
N GLN A 111 14.88 -14.06 -9.46
CA GLN A 111 14.56 -15.42 -8.99
C GLN A 111 13.59 -16.11 -9.95
N THR A 112 12.51 -15.43 -10.35
CA THR A 112 11.56 -15.97 -11.34
C THR A 112 12.26 -16.33 -12.66
N GLY A 113 13.15 -15.47 -13.18
CA GLY A 113 13.89 -15.77 -14.40
C GLY A 113 14.91 -16.91 -14.23
N PHE A 114 15.58 -16.95 -13.08
CA PHE A 114 16.54 -18.00 -12.72
C PHE A 114 15.85 -19.35 -12.58
N ASP A 115 14.72 -19.43 -11.88
CA ASP A 115 13.95 -20.66 -11.70
C ASP A 115 13.45 -21.20 -13.04
N ALA A 116 12.89 -20.33 -13.90
CA ALA A 116 12.47 -20.70 -15.25
C ALA A 116 13.64 -21.25 -16.09
N TRP A 117 14.82 -20.64 -16.01
CA TRP A 117 16.02 -21.15 -16.68
C TRP A 117 16.43 -22.51 -16.10
N ARG A 118 16.53 -22.62 -14.77
CA ARG A 118 16.96 -23.82 -14.04
C ARG A 118 16.09 -25.01 -14.42
N GLU A 119 14.77 -24.82 -14.49
CA GLU A 119 13.80 -25.84 -14.86
C GLU A 119 13.98 -26.33 -16.29
N VAL A 120 14.21 -25.42 -17.25
CA VAL A 120 14.40 -25.78 -18.67
C VAL A 120 15.70 -26.55 -18.90
N VAL A 121 16.76 -26.22 -18.15
CA VAL A 121 18.08 -26.86 -18.32
C VAL A 121 18.36 -27.98 -17.33
N GLU A 122 17.40 -28.29 -16.45
CA GLU A 122 17.51 -29.31 -15.39
C GLU A 122 18.76 -29.11 -14.49
N ALA A 123 19.08 -27.87 -14.15
CA ALA A 123 20.23 -27.57 -13.29
C ALA A 123 19.97 -27.89 -11.81
N ASP A 124 20.94 -28.52 -11.14
CA ASP A 124 20.90 -28.86 -9.71
C ASP A 124 21.67 -27.85 -8.83
N GLY A 125 21.50 -27.98 -7.52
CA GLY A 125 22.10 -27.12 -6.51
C GLY A 125 22.90 -27.89 -5.45
N ILE A 126 23.52 -27.15 -4.53
CA ILE A 126 24.27 -27.71 -3.41
C ILE A 126 23.49 -27.47 -2.11
N GLU A 127 23.24 -28.53 -1.36
CA GLU A 127 22.56 -28.44 -0.06
C GLU A 127 23.51 -28.00 1.06
N PRO A 128 23.05 -27.13 1.98
CA PRO A 128 23.85 -26.74 3.14
C PRO A 128 24.06 -27.92 4.10
N THR A 129 25.26 -28.02 4.65
CA THR A 129 25.62 -29.07 5.64
C THR A 129 25.27 -28.68 7.08
N VAL A 130 24.73 -27.48 7.28
CA VAL A 130 24.33 -26.93 8.58
C VAL A 130 22.84 -26.65 8.62
N LYS A 131 22.26 -26.61 9.83
CA LYS A 131 20.84 -26.31 10.00
C LYS A 131 20.54 -24.90 9.51
N ALA A 132 19.76 -24.81 8.44
CA ALA A 132 19.16 -23.58 7.94
C ALA A 132 17.65 -23.59 8.20
N HIS A 133 17.04 -22.41 8.29
CA HIS A 133 15.59 -22.30 8.14
C HIS A 133 15.24 -22.59 6.68
N GLU A 134 14.11 -23.28 6.45
CA GLU A 134 13.60 -23.46 5.10
C GLU A 134 13.34 -22.08 4.48
N GLY A 135 14.11 -21.74 3.45
CA GLY A 135 13.76 -20.64 2.55
C GLY A 135 12.57 -21.11 1.74
N GLY A 136 11.46 -20.37 1.77
CA GLY A 136 10.25 -20.76 1.05
C GLY A 136 10.56 -21.08 -0.41
N SER A 137 10.01 -22.18 -0.94
CA SER A 137 10.08 -22.48 -2.37
C SER A 137 9.17 -21.50 -3.10
N GLY A 138 9.75 -20.58 -3.88
CA GLY A 138 9.00 -19.78 -4.84
C GLY A 138 8.35 -20.73 -5.85
N ALA A 139 7.02 -20.72 -5.92
CA ALA A 139 6.24 -21.42 -6.93
C ALA A 139 5.64 -20.41 -7.90
#